data_AF-A0A3M7PX89-F1
#
_entry.id   AF-A0A3M7PX89-F1
#
_cell.length_a   1.000
_cell.length_b   1.000
_cell.length_c   1.000
_cell.angle_alpha   90.00
_cell.angle_beta   90.00
_cell.angle_gamma   90.00
#
_symmetry.space_group_name_H-M   'P 1'
#
loop_
_entity.id
_entity.type
_entity.pdbx_description
1 polymer ?
#
loop_
_entity_poly.entity_id
_entity_poly.type
_entity_poly.pdbx_seq_one_letter_code
_entity_poly.pdbx_strand_id
1 'polypeptide(L)'
;LPKFIIFPAIFVSIVYWMAGLNNDGLKFALCVLAIILVANSAVSFGSFISAAAPSVNAALALSAPLLVPLMIFSGFFLNNETVPSYFIWIKYLSWLNYANEILIVNQWDGVKDINCPANSTRCFRTGDDVIDALGMKKDNFFLDFILLGCIILAFRVLACSILSLKARLKK
;
A
#
# COMPACT_ATOMS: atom_id res chain seq x y z
N LEU A 1 12.21 15.70 -1.45
CA LEU A 1 10.75 15.64 -1.63
C LEU A 1 10.31 15.46 -3.09
N PRO A 2 10.69 16.31 -4.07
CA PRO A 2 10.10 16.24 -5.42
C PRO A 2 10.36 14.91 -6.15
N LYS A 3 11.52 14.28 -5.93
CA LYS A 3 11.85 12.98 -6.53
C LYS A 3 10.87 11.85 -6.17
N PHE A 4 10.31 11.87 -4.96
CA PHE A 4 9.37 10.83 -4.49
C PHE A 4 7.92 11.09 -4.93
N ILE A 5 7.71 12.11 -5.76
CA ILE A 5 6.45 12.38 -6.45
C ILE A 5 6.66 12.11 -7.94
N ILE A 6 7.71 12.70 -8.52
CA ILE A 6 8.00 12.65 -9.96
C ILE A 6 8.31 11.23 -10.43
N PHE A 7 9.23 10.51 -9.79
CA PHE A 7 9.60 9.16 -10.21
C PHE A 7 8.44 8.16 -10.13
N PRO A 8 7.71 8.03 -9.01
CA PRO A 8 6.56 7.12 -8.96
C PRO A 8 5.45 7.52 -9.95
N ALA A 9 5.21 8.82 -10.16
CA ALA A 9 4.22 9.28 -11.13
C ALA A 9 4.59 8.90 -12.57
N ILE A 10 5.85 9.06 -12.98
CA ILE A 10 6.32 8.64 -14.30
C ILE A 10 6.22 7.12 -14.44
N PHE A 11 6.68 6.38 -13.43
CA PHE A 11 6.64 4.92 -13.44
C PHE A 11 5.22 4.38 -13.60
N VAL A 12 4.29 4.82 -12.74
CA VAL A 12 2.89 4.35 -12.81
C VAL A 12 2.22 4.82 -14.09
N SER A 13 2.55 6.01 -14.61
CA SER A 13 1.99 6.47 -15.89
C SER A 13 2.30 5.49 -17.01
N ILE A 14 3.54 5.01 -17.10
CA ILE A 14 3.93 4.03 -18.13
C ILE A 14 3.21 2.69 -17.89
N VAL A 15 3.27 2.16 -16.66
CA VAL A 15 2.72 0.84 -16.32
C VAL A 15 1.20 0.81 -16.48
N TYR A 16 0.49 1.88 -16.15
CA TYR A 16 -0.97 1.96 -16.21
C TYR A 16 -1.50 1.70 -17.62
N TRP A 17 -0.90 2.38 -18.60
CA TRP A 17 -1.28 2.23 -20.01
C TRP A 17 -0.78 0.93 -20.61
N MET A 18 0.42 0.45 -20.22
CA MET A 18 0.93 -0.86 -20.66
C MET A 18 0.07 -2.02 -20.18
N ALA A 19 -0.49 -1.93 -18.97
CA ALA A 19 -1.36 -2.95 -18.40
C ALA A 19 -2.79 -2.90 -18.95
N GLY A 20 -3.18 -1.88 -19.71
CA GLY A 20 -4.53 -1.73 -20.22
C GLY A 20 -5.58 -1.50 -19.13
N LEU A 21 -5.23 -0.78 -18.07
CA LEU A 21 -6.14 -0.45 -16.97
C LEU A 21 -7.27 0.50 -17.43
N ASN A 22 -8.21 0.79 -16.54
CA ASN A 22 -9.41 1.56 -16.87
C ASN A 22 -9.07 2.95 -17.46
N ASN A 23 -9.65 3.30 -18.62
CA ASN A 23 -9.33 4.55 -19.33
C ASN A 23 -9.93 5.83 -18.72
N ASP A 24 -10.66 5.75 -17.60
CA ASP A 24 -11.16 6.93 -16.89
C ASP A 24 -10.00 7.76 -16.28
N GLY A 25 -9.97 9.05 -16.62
CA GLY A 25 -8.96 9.99 -16.14
C GLY A 25 -8.98 10.16 -14.61
N LEU A 26 -10.14 10.03 -13.96
CA LEU A 26 -10.22 10.10 -12.50
C LEU A 26 -9.56 8.88 -11.86
N LYS A 27 -9.84 7.68 -12.37
CA LYS A 27 -9.22 6.43 -11.90
C LYS A 27 -7.71 6.43 -12.11
N PHE A 28 -7.25 6.99 -13.22
CA PHE A 28 -5.82 7.20 -13.45
C PHE A 28 -5.21 8.15 -12.40
N ALA A 29 -5.81 9.31 -12.17
CA ALA A 29 -5.30 10.29 -11.20
C ALA A 29 -5.26 9.73 -9.77
N LEU A 30 -6.29 8.98 -9.35
CA LEU A 30 -6.35 8.31 -8.05
C LEU A 30 -5.29 7.21 -7.93
N CYS A 31 -5.03 6.46 -9.01
CA CYS A 31 -3.95 5.48 -9.06
C CYS A 31 -2.58 6.14 -8.88
N VAL A 32 -2.32 7.25 -9.59
CA VAL A 32 -1.09 8.03 -9.44
C VAL A 32 -0.91 8.51 -8.01
N LEU A 33 -1.96 9.08 -7.41
CA LEU A 33 -1.94 9.54 -6.02
C LEU A 33 -1.63 8.39 -5.04
N ALA A 34 -2.29 7.24 -5.20
CA ALA A 34 -2.07 6.08 -4.35
C ALA A 34 -0.60 5.61 -4.41
N ILE A 35 -0.01 5.51 -5.61
CA ILE A 35 1.39 5.11 -5.78
C ILE A 35 2.37 6.14 -5.20
N ILE A 36 2.08 7.44 -5.30
CA ILE A 36 2.87 8.47 -4.63
C ILE A 36 2.82 8.29 -3.11
N LEU A 37 1.66 8.02 -2.52
CA LEU A 37 1.52 7.79 -1.09
C LEU A 37 2.25 6.51 -0.64
N VAL A 38 2.19 5.44 -1.43
CA VAL A 38 2.96 4.21 -1.18
C VAL A 38 4.46 4.49 -1.17
N ALA A 39 4.96 5.22 -2.18
CA ALA A 39 6.36 5.59 -2.25
C ALA A 39 6.79 6.42 -1.04
N ASN A 40 5.98 7.39 -0.62
CA ASN A 40 6.25 8.20 0.57
C ASN A 40 6.19 7.39 1.86
N SER A 41 5.28 6.41 1.96
CA SER A 41 5.19 5.48 3.10
C SER A 41 6.45 4.64 3.22
N ALA A 42 6.89 4.03 2.12
CA ALA A 42 8.11 3.22 2.07
C ALA A 42 9.35 4.02 2.47
N VAL A 43 9.49 5.27 1.99
CA VAL A 43 10.62 6.14 2.37
C VAL A 43 10.56 6.53 3.84
N SER A 44 9.35 6.79 4.37
CA SER A 44 9.18 7.14 5.78
C SER A 44 9.53 5.97 6.69
N PHE A 45 9.10 4.76 6.33
CA PHE A 45 9.47 3.53 7.01
C PHE A 45 10.99 3.25 6.95
N GLY A 46 11.61 3.39 5.78
CA GLY A 46 13.06 3.24 5.65
C GLY A 46 13.85 4.26 6.46
N SER A 47 13.34 5.50 6.56
CA SER A 47 13.92 6.55 7.41
C SER A 47 13.81 6.19 8.89
N PHE A 48 12.67 5.64 9.31
CA PHE A 48 12.47 5.15 10.68
C PHE A 48 13.46 4.03 11.03
N ILE A 49 13.59 3.01 10.18
CA ILE A 49 14.55 1.91 10.40
C ILE A 49 15.99 2.44 10.49
N SER A 50 16.34 3.36 9.58
CA SER A 50 17.68 3.96 9.54
C SER A 50 17.98 4.81 10.77
N ALA A 51 16.98 5.53 11.31
CA ALA A 51 17.12 6.27 12.56
C ALA A 51 17.23 5.34 13.78
N ALA A 52 16.50 4.23 13.80
CA ALA A 52 16.50 3.26 14.89
C ALA A 52 17.81 2.45 14.94
N ALA A 53 18.31 2.00 13.80
CA ALA A 53 19.47 1.14 13.70
C ALA A 53 20.77 1.79 14.23
N PRO A 54 21.71 0.99 14.76
CA PRO A 54 23.02 1.48 15.21
C PRO A 54 24.02 1.71 14.04
N SER A 55 23.81 1.03 12.91
CA SER A 55 24.66 1.13 11.72
C SER A 55 23.84 0.90 10.45
N VAL A 56 24.41 1.27 9.30
CA VAL A 56 23.79 1.05 7.99
C VAL A 56 23.60 -0.44 7.71
N ASN A 57 24.59 -1.27 8.05
CA ASN A 57 24.51 -2.72 7.87
C ASN A 57 23.37 -3.33 8.71
N ALA A 58 23.19 -2.84 9.94
CA ALA A 58 22.07 -3.27 10.79
C ALA A 58 20.72 -2.83 10.22
N ALA A 59 20.62 -1.61 9.69
CA ALA A 59 19.40 -1.13 9.03
C ALA A 59 19.02 -1.99 7.82
N LEU A 60 20.01 -2.33 6.98
CA LEU A 60 19.81 -3.20 5.82
C LEU A 60 19.36 -4.60 6.25
N ALA A 61 20.01 -5.19 7.26
CA ALA A 61 19.66 -6.51 7.79
C ALA A 61 18.24 -6.56 8.38
N LEU A 62 17.77 -5.48 9.01
CA LEU A 62 16.43 -5.39 9.59
C LEU A 62 15.33 -5.05 8.57
N SER A 63 15.68 -4.43 7.44
CA SER A 63 14.70 -3.93 6.48
C SER A 63 13.76 -5.01 5.93
N ALA A 64 14.33 -6.11 5.43
CA ALA A 64 13.54 -7.19 4.84
C ALA A 64 12.69 -7.95 5.89
N PRO A 65 13.23 -8.38 7.04
CA PRO A 65 12.43 -9.02 8.09
C PRO A 65 11.25 -8.18 8.59
N LEU A 66 11.36 -6.84 8.57
CA LEU A 66 10.25 -5.96 8.96
C LEU A 66 9.27 -5.69 7.81
N LEU A 67 9.74 -5.61 6.56
CA LEU A 67 8.90 -5.34 5.40
C LEU A 67 8.10 -6.57 4.95
N VAL A 68 8.70 -7.76 4.98
CA VAL A 68 8.08 -8.99 4.46
C VAL A 68 6.75 -9.31 5.15
N PRO A 69 6.63 -9.26 6.50
CA PRO A 69 5.34 -9.44 7.15
C PRO A 69 4.29 -8.43 6.66
N LEU A 70 4.64 -7.14 6.56
CA LEU A 70 3.72 -6.11 6.06
C LEU A 70 3.26 -6.41 4.62
N MET A 71 4.14 -6.97 3.78
CA MET A 71 3.81 -7.41 2.43
C MET A 71 2.90 -8.63 2.41
N ILE A 72 3.12 -9.63 3.28
CA ILE A 72 2.25 -10.81 3.38
C ILE A 72 0.84 -10.40 3.78
N PHE A 73 0.70 -9.53 4.77
CA PHE A 73 -0.58 -9.01 5.28
C PHE A 73 -1.13 -7.82 4.46
N SER A 74 -0.73 -7.67 3.20
CA SER A 74 -1.21 -6.59 2.30
C SER A 74 -2.56 -6.88 1.62
N GLY A 75 -3.19 -8.02 1.92
CA GLY A 75 -4.39 -8.47 1.22
C GLY A 75 -4.12 -9.07 -0.18
N PHE A 76 -2.88 -8.99 -0.69
CA PHE A 76 -2.50 -9.58 -1.98
C PHE A 76 -2.08 -11.06 -1.85
N PHE A 77 -1.21 -11.38 -0.88
CA PHE A 77 -0.71 -12.75 -0.67
C PHE A 77 -1.59 -13.57 0.26
N LEU A 78 -2.13 -12.91 1.29
CA LEU A 78 -3.06 -13.49 2.25
C LEU A 78 -4.36 -12.72 2.16
N ASN A 79 -5.47 -13.43 1.95
CA ASN A 79 -6.79 -12.82 1.90
C ASN A 79 -7.09 -12.14 3.25
N ASN A 80 -7.65 -10.93 3.18
CA ASN A 80 -7.95 -10.10 4.33
C ASN A 80 -8.96 -10.71 5.31
N GLU A 81 -9.78 -11.66 4.87
CA GLU A 81 -10.76 -12.38 5.69
C GLU A 81 -10.17 -13.60 6.41
N THR A 82 -9.05 -14.14 5.93
CA THR A 82 -8.43 -15.34 6.49
C THR A 82 -7.32 -15.02 7.50
N VAL A 83 -7.08 -13.74 7.78
CA VAL A 83 -6.08 -13.29 8.75
C VAL A 83 -6.50 -13.70 10.17
N PRO A 84 -5.69 -14.50 10.89
CA PRO A 84 -6.00 -14.86 12.27
C PRO A 84 -6.05 -13.65 13.20
N SER A 85 -6.93 -13.69 14.21
CA SER A 85 -7.19 -12.56 15.13
C SER A 85 -5.93 -12.04 15.85
N TYR A 86 -4.96 -12.90 16.13
CA TYR A 86 -3.71 -12.54 16.79
C TYR A 86 -2.72 -11.78 15.88
N PHE A 87 -2.86 -11.84 14.54
CA PHE A 87 -2.03 -11.10 13.59
C PHE A 87 -2.72 -9.92 12.91
N ILE A 88 -3.98 -9.64 13.28
CA ILE A 88 -4.77 -8.59 12.63
C ILE A 88 -4.15 -7.18 12.76
N TRP A 89 -3.38 -6.93 13.82
CA TRP A 89 -2.69 -5.66 14.02
C TRP A 89 -1.61 -5.38 12.96
N ILE A 90 -0.98 -6.42 12.40
CA ILE A 90 0.05 -6.27 11.35
C ILE A 90 -0.59 -5.76 10.06
N LYS A 91 -1.80 -6.24 9.75
CA LYS A 91 -2.60 -5.75 8.62
C LYS A 91 -2.84 -4.25 8.72
N TYR A 92 -3.22 -3.75 9.91
CA TYR A 92 -3.45 -2.31 10.13
C TYR A 92 -2.17 -1.47 10.14
N LEU A 93 -1.00 -2.08 10.36
CA LEU A 93 0.28 -1.38 10.22
C LEU A 93 0.78 -1.35 8.77
N SER A 94 0.24 -2.21 7.90
CA SER A 94 0.68 -2.37 6.52
C SER A 94 0.10 -1.28 5.62
N TRP A 95 0.92 -0.31 5.24
CA TRP A 95 0.56 0.64 4.18
C TRP A 95 0.30 -0.05 2.83
N LEU A 96 0.84 -1.26 2.62
CA LEU A 96 0.58 -2.05 1.42
C LEU A 96 -0.85 -2.60 1.42
N ASN A 97 -1.44 -2.89 2.58
CA ASN A 97 -2.84 -3.31 2.67
C ASN A 97 -3.79 -2.20 2.19
N TYR A 98 -3.64 -1.00 2.74
CA TYR A 98 -4.46 0.15 2.35
C TYR A 98 -4.28 0.51 0.88
N ALA A 99 -3.05 0.46 0.38
CA ALA A 99 -2.78 0.71 -1.03
C ALA A 99 -3.42 -0.34 -1.95
N ASN A 100 -3.39 -1.61 -1.56
CA ASN A 100 -3.99 -2.68 -2.34
C ASN A 100 -5.52 -2.55 -2.40
N GLU A 101 -6.18 -2.25 -1.26
CA GLU A 101 -7.62 -1.97 -1.21
C GLU A 101 -7.99 -0.80 -2.13
N ILE A 102 -7.26 0.33 -2.06
CA ILE A 102 -7.44 1.48 -2.96
C ILE A 102 -7.29 1.06 -4.43
N LEU A 103 -6.23 0.36 -4.79
CA LEU A 103 -5.94 0.03 -6.20
C LEU A 103 -7.00 -0.93 -6.77
N ILE A 104 -7.41 -1.94 -6.00
CA ILE A 104 -8.43 -2.90 -6.40
C ILE A 104 -9.78 -2.18 -6.56
N VAL A 105 -10.23 -1.46 -5.54
CA VAL A 105 -11.52 -0.75 -5.58
C VAL A 105 -11.53 0.27 -6.72
N ASN A 106 -10.46 1.07 -6.88
CA ASN A 106 -10.37 2.06 -7.96
C ASN A 106 -10.54 1.44 -9.35
N GLN A 107 -9.98 0.24 -9.59
CA GLN A 107 -10.05 -0.40 -10.90
C GLN A 107 -11.37 -1.14 -11.13
N TRP A 108 -11.82 -1.90 -10.14
CA TRP A 108 -12.96 -2.81 -10.28
C TRP A 108 -14.31 -2.17 -9.98
N ASP A 109 -14.35 -1.07 -9.23
CA ASP A 109 -15.62 -0.41 -8.94
C ASP A 109 -16.28 0.11 -10.22
N GLY A 110 -17.57 -0.21 -10.37
CA GLY A 110 -18.35 0.10 -11.57
C GLY A 110 -18.12 -0.81 -12.78
N VAL A 111 -17.27 -1.85 -12.68
CA VAL A 111 -17.11 -2.85 -13.75
C VAL A 111 -18.26 -3.87 -13.70
N LYS A 112 -19.18 -3.80 -14.67
CA LYS A 112 -20.41 -4.60 -14.67
C LYS A 112 -20.32 -5.92 -15.41
N ASP A 113 -19.36 -6.07 -16.32
CA ASP A 113 -19.23 -7.25 -17.16
C ASP A 113 -17.77 -7.61 -17.36
N ILE A 114 -17.40 -8.78 -16.86
CA ILE A 114 -16.09 -9.40 -17.06
C ILE A 114 -16.33 -10.59 -17.99
N ASN A 115 -15.73 -10.55 -19.18
CA ASN A 115 -15.92 -11.58 -20.19
C ASN A 115 -15.51 -12.94 -19.65
N CYS A 116 -16.49 -13.81 -19.46
CA CYS A 116 -16.35 -15.07 -18.77
C CYS A 116 -16.87 -16.22 -19.65
N PRO A 117 -16.09 -17.29 -19.89
CA PRO A 117 -16.59 -18.45 -20.62
C PRO A 117 -17.79 -19.07 -19.90
N ALA A 118 -18.87 -19.35 -20.64
CA ALA A 118 -20.14 -19.83 -20.07
C ALA A 118 -20.02 -21.11 -19.22
N ASN A 119 -18.99 -21.94 -19.44
CA ASN A 119 -18.75 -23.21 -18.75
C ASN A 119 -17.81 -23.10 -17.55
N SER A 120 -17.38 -21.90 -17.14
CA SER A 120 -16.45 -21.72 -16.03
C SER A 120 -17.17 -21.35 -14.73
N THR A 121 -17.11 -22.23 -13.73
CA THR A 121 -17.69 -22.00 -12.38
C THR A 121 -16.79 -21.18 -11.45
N ARG A 122 -15.55 -20.89 -11.85
CA ARG A 122 -14.53 -20.19 -11.03
C ARG A 122 -14.24 -18.76 -11.48
N CYS A 123 -15.15 -18.16 -12.23
CA CYS A 123 -14.89 -16.92 -12.93
C CYS A 123 -15.82 -15.83 -12.42
N PHE A 124 -15.24 -14.69 -12.07
CA PHE A 124 -15.96 -13.50 -11.62
C PHE A 124 -16.67 -12.84 -12.80
N ARG A 125 -17.89 -12.37 -12.59
CA ARG A 125 -18.69 -11.73 -13.64
C ARG A 125 -18.75 -10.23 -13.50
N THR A 126 -18.58 -9.72 -12.29
CA THR A 126 -18.57 -8.30 -11.98
C THR A 126 -17.31 -7.93 -11.20
N GLY A 127 -16.96 -6.64 -11.22
CA GLY A 127 -15.88 -6.11 -10.39
C GLY A 127 -16.20 -6.20 -8.90
N ASP A 128 -17.48 -6.19 -8.54
CA ASP A 128 -17.95 -6.33 -7.16
C ASP A 128 -17.63 -7.72 -6.62
N ASP A 129 -17.83 -8.76 -7.45
CA ASP A 129 -17.43 -10.13 -7.09
C ASP A 129 -15.92 -10.24 -6.82
N VAL A 130 -15.10 -9.49 -7.59
CA VAL A 130 -13.64 -9.46 -7.41
C VAL A 130 -13.26 -8.76 -6.10
N ILE A 131 -13.89 -7.62 -5.80
CA ILE A 131 -13.66 -6.84 -4.59
C ILE A 131 -14.01 -7.68 -3.35
N ASP A 132 -15.19 -8.31 -3.37
CA ASP A 132 -15.68 -9.13 -2.27
C ASP A 132 -14.83 -10.39 -2.09
N ALA A 133 -14.45 -11.08 -3.18
CA ALA A 133 -13.61 -12.27 -3.10
C ALA A 133 -12.21 -12.00 -2.53
N LEU A 134 -11.70 -10.77 -2.67
CA LEU A 134 -10.41 -10.34 -2.10
C LEU A 134 -10.55 -9.80 -0.67
N GLY A 135 -11.77 -9.72 -0.13
CA GLY A 135 -12.04 -9.20 1.20
C GLY A 135 -11.81 -7.70 1.32
N MET A 136 -12.01 -6.96 0.22
CA MET A 136 -11.82 -5.51 0.13
C MET A 136 -13.15 -4.78 0.28
N LYS A 137 -13.16 -3.61 0.91
CA LYS A 137 -14.40 -2.85 1.17
C LYS A 137 -14.41 -1.52 0.44
N LYS A 138 -15.40 -1.31 -0.42
CA LYS A 138 -15.57 -0.05 -1.16
C LYS A 138 -15.77 1.16 -0.24
N ASP A 139 -16.48 0.98 0.86
CA ASP A 139 -16.77 2.05 1.83
C ASP A 139 -15.50 2.63 2.48
N ASN A 140 -14.42 1.85 2.53
CA ASN A 140 -13.14 2.28 3.08
C ASN A 140 -12.30 3.11 2.12
N PHE A 141 -12.70 3.26 0.86
CA PHE A 141 -11.84 3.82 -0.19
C PHE A 141 -11.16 5.15 0.20
N PHE A 142 -11.94 6.11 0.70
CA PHE A 142 -11.40 7.40 1.15
C PHE A 142 -10.69 7.31 2.51
N LEU A 143 -11.15 6.41 3.38
CA LEU A 143 -10.52 6.16 4.67
C LEU A 143 -9.10 5.65 4.48
N ASP A 144 -8.86 4.77 3.51
CA ASP A 144 -7.54 4.22 3.22
C ASP A 144 -6.53 5.28 2.77
N PHE A 145 -6.96 6.25 1.97
CA PHE A 145 -6.13 7.40 1.61
C PHE A 145 -5.71 8.20 2.86
N ILE A 146 -6.65 8.41 3.78
CA ILE A 146 -6.39 9.11 5.04
C ILE A 146 -5.43 8.30 5.92
N LEU A 147 -5.66 6.98 6.05
CA LEU A 147 -4.83 6.08 6.85
C LEU A 147 -3.40 5.98 6.31
N LEU A 148 -3.22 5.96 4.99
CA LEU A 148 -1.89 6.08 4.36
C LEU A 148 -1.20 7.38 4.75
N GLY A 149 -1.91 8.51 4.68
CA GLY A 149 -1.40 9.81 5.13
C GLY A 149 -0.97 9.79 6.61
N CYS A 150 -1.80 9.23 7.48
CA CYS A 150 -1.53 9.07 8.90
C CYS A 150 -0.28 8.20 9.16
N ILE A 151 -0.12 7.08 8.46
CA ILE A 151 1.04 6.20 8.60
C ILE A 151 2.32 6.90 8.16
N ILE A 152 2.29 7.67 7.07
CA ILE A 152 3.43 8.48 6.62
C ILE A 152 3.86 9.44 7.74
N LEU A 153 2.92 10.20 8.30
CA LEU A 153 3.19 11.14 9.37
C LEU A 153 3.72 10.44 10.63
N ALA A 154 3.10 9.31 11.02
CA ALA A 154 3.53 8.53 12.17
C ALA A 154 4.99 8.07 12.03
N PHE A 155 5.37 7.45 10.90
CA PHE A 155 6.76 7.02 10.69
C PHE A 155 7.74 8.19 10.65
N ARG A 156 7.34 9.34 10.10
CA ARG A 156 8.19 10.55 10.09
C ARG A 156 8.40 11.09 11.51
N VAL A 157 7.34 11.20 12.31
CA VAL A 157 7.41 11.65 13.70
C VAL A 157 8.26 10.70 14.52
N LEU A 158 8.09 9.39 14.36
CA LEU A 158 8.91 8.37 15.04
C LEU A 158 10.39 8.49 14.65
N ALA A 159 10.69 8.61 13.36
CA ALA A 159 12.07 8.79 12.88
C ALA A 159 12.72 10.06 13.45
N CYS A 160 12.01 11.20 13.40
CA CYS A 160 12.49 12.47 13.94
C CYS A 160 12.68 12.40 15.46
N SER A 161 11.77 11.76 16.19
CA SER A 161 11.85 11.60 17.64
C SER A 161 13.08 10.80 18.02
N ILE A 162 13.30 9.63 17.40
CA ILE A 162 14.48 8.79 17.65
C ILE A 162 15.77 9.54 17.32
N LEU A 163 15.82 10.24 16.19
CA LEU A 163 16.99 11.00 15.79
C LEU A 163 17.29 12.14 16.77
N SER A 164 16.25 12.84 17.23
CA SER A 164 16.39 13.92 18.21
C SER A 164 16.88 13.43 19.57
N LEU A 165 16.42 12.25 20.02
CA LEU A 165 16.88 11.60 21.24
C LEU A 165 18.35 11.20 21.13
N LYS A 166 18.74 10.54 20.02
CA LYS A 166 20.14 10.18 19.75
C LYS A 166 21.05 11.41 19.68
N ALA A 167 20.58 12.50 19.08
CA ALA A 167 21.33 13.75 19.01
C ALA A 167 21.53 14.40 20.39
N ARG A 168 20.54 14.30 21.28
CA ARG A 168 20.64 14.79 22.67
C ARG A 168 21.57 13.94 23.54
N LEU A 169 21.55 12.62 23.37
CA LEU A 169 22.39 11.68 24.14
C LEU A 169 23.87 11.72 23.74
N LYS A 170 24.21 12.33 22.60
CA LYS A 170 25.59 12.46 22.11
C LYS A 170 26.24 13.80 22.50
N LYS A 171 25.49 14.70 23.15
CA LYS A 171 26.02 15.88 23.84
C LYS A 171 26.39 15.51 25.27
#